data_AF-A0A5M6IY41-F1
#
_entry.id   AF-A0A5M6IY41-F1
#
_cell.length_a   1.000
_cell.length_b   1.000
_cell.length_c   1.000
_cell.angle_alpha   90.00
_cell.angle_beta   90.00
_cell.angle_gamma   90.00
#
_symmetry.space_group_name_H-M   'P 1'
#
loop_
_entity.id
_entity.type
_entity.pdbx_description
1 polymer ?
#
loop_
_entity_poly.entity_id
_entity_poly.type
_entity_poly.pdbx_seq_one_letter_code
_entity_poly.pdbx_strand_id
1 'polypeptide(L)'
;MTWDGTELPHAPDLLETARRTLLDEIVPRLSGDARFKALMAANAMAIAARAARLGTTDLAPLLARLGNPASLCRDIRAGRCDPGTPMYEETASALLRLAEARCRISAPKALG
;
A
#
# COMPACT_ATOMS: atom_id res chain seq x y z
N MET A 1 40.94 5.26 11.92
CA MET A 1 39.52 5.45 11.54
C MET A 1 38.96 4.06 11.26
N THR A 2 38.34 3.45 12.26
CA THR A 2 37.81 2.08 12.20
C THR A 2 36.38 2.13 11.68
N TRP A 3 36.14 1.48 10.54
CA TRP A 3 34.81 1.26 9.99
C TRP A 3 34.00 0.40 10.97
N ASP A 4 32.83 0.86 11.38
CA ASP A 4 31.97 0.24 12.41
C ASP A 4 30.87 -0.66 11.82
N GLY A 5 30.87 -0.85 10.50
CA GLY A 5 29.89 -1.69 9.82
C GLY A 5 28.47 -1.10 9.74
N THR A 6 28.27 0.17 10.06
CA THR A 6 26.93 0.78 10.11
C THR A 6 26.46 1.45 8.81
N GLU A 7 27.18 1.31 7.70
CA GLU A 7 26.63 1.64 6.37
C GLU A 7 25.59 0.58 5.97
N LEU A 8 24.43 0.61 6.62
CA LEU A 8 23.23 -0.06 6.13
C LEU A 8 22.52 0.95 5.24
N PRO A 9 22.63 0.83 3.90
CA PRO A 9 21.89 1.71 3.03
C PRO A 9 20.40 1.56 3.34
N HIS A 10 19.75 2.67 3.61
CA HIS A 10 18.36 2.71 4.02
C HIS A 10 17.50 2.15 2.88
N ALA A 11 16.88 0.97 3.10
CA ALA A 11 16.21 0.18 2.07
C ALA A 11 15.26 0.97 1.13
N PRO A 12 14.42 1.91 1.61
CA PRO A 12 13.56 2.68 0.71
C PRO A 12 14.32 3.67 -0.19
N ASP A 13 15.54 4.08 0.19
CA ASP A 13 16.38 4.97 -0.63
C ASP A 13 17.10 4.19 -1.74
N LEU A 14 17.48 2.94 -1.46
CA LEU A 14 17.95 2.00 -2.48
C LEU A 14 16.87 1.68 -3.50
N LEU A 15 15.64 1.38 -3.03
CA LEU A 15 14.50 1.14 -3.91
C LEU A 15 14.20 2.35 -4.79
N GLU A 16 14.30 3.56 -4.23
CA GLU A 16 14.08 4.79 -4.99
C GLU A 16 15.19 5.01 -6.03
N THR A 17 16.45 4.76 -5.65
CA THR A 17 17.60 4.85 -6.57
C THR A 17 17.46 3.87 -7.72
N ALA A 18 17.17 2.59 -7.44
CA ALA A 18 16.97 1.56 -8.45
C ALA A 18 15.79 1.91 -9.38
N ARG A 19 14.69 2.40 -8.81
CA ARG A 19 13.51 2.83 -9.57
C ARG A 19 13.84 3.98 -10.52
N ARG A 20 14.60 4.98 -10.06
CA ARG A 20 15.02 6.12 -10.87
C ARG A 20 15.92 5.67 -12.02
N THR A 21 16.96 4.89 -11.75
CA THR A 21 17.82 4.32 -12.80
C THR A 21 17.02 3.51 -13.82
N LEU A 22 16.07 2.70 -13.36
CA LEU A 22 15.19 1.92 -14.26
C LEU A 22 14.35 2.83 -15.16
N LEU A 23 13.75 3.89 -14.63
CA LEU A 23 12.87 4.79 -15.39
C LEU A 23 13.62 5.75 -16.31
N ASP A 24 14.74 6.31 -15.85
CA ASP A 24 15.44 7.38 -16.55
C ASP A 24 16.44 6.83 -17.58
N GLU A 25 17.06 5.68 -17.30
CA GLU A 25 18.15 5.15 -18.13
C GLU A 25 17.77 3.90 -18.93
N ILE A 26 16.91 3.03 -18.37
CA ILE A 26 16.62 1.72 -18.96
C ILE A 26 15.33 1.77 -19.78
N VAL A 27 14.21 2.19 -19.20
CA VAL A 27 12.89 2.23 -19.85
C VAL A 27 12.88 2.96 -21.20
N PRO A 28 13.58 4.10 -21.41
CA PRO A 28 13.59 4.78 -22.71
C PRO A 28 14.22 3.97 -23.84
N ARG A 29 15.05 2.97 -23.50
CA ARG A 29 15.72 2.07 -24.46
C ARG A 29 14.91 0.81 -24.74
N LEU A 30 13.80 0.60 -24.03
CA LEU A 30 12.93 -0.57 -24.19
C LEU A 30 11.69 -0.24 -25.04
N SER A 31 11.16 -1.24 -25.72
CA SER A 31 9.89 -1.17 -26.45
C SER A 31 9.01 -2.37 -26.14
N GLY A 32 7.73 -2.30 -26.55
CA GLY A 32 6.77 -3.39 -26.42
C GLY A 32 6.61 -3.93 -25.00
N ASP A 33 6.54 -5.25 -24.90
CA ASP A 33 6.33 -5.99 -23.65
C ASP A 33 7.44 -5.77 -22.62
N ALA A 34 8.70 -5.64 -23.06
CA ALA A 34 9.82 -5.37 -22.16
C ALA A 34 9.67 -4.01 -21.46
N ARG A 35 9.23 -2.98 -22.20
CA ARG A 35 8.95 -1.66 -21.62
C ARG A 35 7.82 -1.72 -20.60
N PHE A 36 6.75 -2.45 -20.91
CA PHE A 36 5.62 -2.63 -19.98
C PHE A 36 6.07 -3.31 -18.67
N LYS A 37 6.81 -4.41 -18.76
CA LYS A 37 7.35 -5.13 -17.60
C LYS A 37 8.27 -4.26 -16.75
N ALA A 38 9.13 -3.45 -17.36
CA ALA A 38 9.98 -2.51 -16.65
C ALA A 38 9.17 -1.43 -15.90
N LEU A 39 8.12 -0.88 -16.51
CA LEU A 39 7.21 0.06 -15.84
C LEU A 39 6.45 -0.59 -14.68
N MET A 40 6.01 -1.85 -14.82
CA MET A 40 5.41 -2.61 -13.71
C MET A 40 6.38 -2.80 -12.55
N ALA A 41 7.64 -3.16 -12.84
CA ALA A 41 8.67 -3.30 -11.82
C ALA A 41 8.95 -1.96 -11.11
N ALA A 42 9.03 -0.86 -11.86
CA ALA A 42 9.20 0.48 -11.27
C ALA A 42 8.04 0.86 -10.34
N ASN A 43 6.80 0.51 -10.69
CA ASN A 43 5.65 0.71 -9.82
C ASN A 43 5.73 -0.13 -8.54
N ALA A 44 6.12 -1.41 -8.66
CA ALA A 44 6.31 -2.29 -7.51
C ALA A 44 7.40 -1.78 -6.55
N MET A 45 8.52 -1.27 -7.08
CA MET A 45 9.57 -0.62 -6.28
C MET A 45 9.03 0.59 -5.52
N ALA A 46 8.20 1.42 -6.15
CA ALA A 46 7.58 2.56 -5.49
C ALA A 46 6.64 2.15 -4.34
N ILE A 47 5.85 1.08 -4.54
CA ILE A 47 4.98 0.49 -3.51
C ILE A 47 5.84 -0.01 -2.33
N ALA A 48 6.88 -0.78 -2.62
CA ALA A 48 7.79 -1.33 -1.60
C ALA A 48 8.50 -0.22 -0.80
N ALA A 49 8.97 0.83 -1.48
CA ALA A 49 9.63 1.96 -0.81
C ALA A 49 8.67 2.72 0.12
N ARG A 50 7.40 2.90 -0.27
CA ARG A 50 6.37 3.48 0.61
C ARG A 50 6.06 2.58 1.81
N ALA A 51 5.93 1.27 1.58
CA ALA A 51 5.69 0.32 2.67
C ALA A 51 6.84 0.33 3.68
N ALA A 52 8.10 0.37 3.21
CA ALA A 52 9.27 0.44 4.07
C ALA A 52 9.35 1.76 4.87
N ARG A 53 8.98 2.91 4.26
CA ARG A 53 8.95 4.21 4.96
C ARG A 53 7.85 4.32 5.99
N LEU A 54 6.64 3.84 5.67
CA LEU A 54 5.49 3.90 6.57
C LEU A 54 5.57 2.85 7.68
N GLY A 55 6.43 1.84 7.52
CA GLY A 55 6.48 0.68 8.39
C GLY A 55 5.22 -0.17 8.30
N THR A 56 5.13 -1.17 9.18
CA THR A 56 3.90 -1.93 9.37
C THR A 56 2.91 -1.09 10.17
N THR A 57 1.91 -0.49 9.50
CA THR A 57 0.72 -0.01 10.21
C THR A 57 0.03 -1.23 10.83
N ASP A 58 -0.13 -1.25 12.15
CA ASP A 58 -0.90 -2.31 12.80
C ASP A 58 -2.38 -2.17 12.42
N LEU A 59 -2.79 -2.98 11.45
CA LEU A 59 -4.18 -3.06 11.01
C LEU A 59 -4.98 -4.06 11.84
N ALA A 60 -4.35 -4.81 12.77
CA ALA A 60 -5.03 -5.82 13.56
C ALA A 60 -6.22 -5.24 14.36
N PRO A 61 -6.15 -4.05 14.98
CA PRO A 61 -7.30 -3.47 15.69
C PRO A 61 -8.48 -3.16 14.75
N LEU A 62 -8.20 -2.67 13.54
CA LEU A 62 -9.24 -2.39 12.54
C LEU A 62 -9.87 -3.69 12.02
N LEU A 63 -9.05 -4.69 11.72
CA LEU A 63 -9.50 -6.00 11.25
C LEU A 63 -10.29 -6.75 12.33
N ALA A 64 -9.87 -6.66 13.59
CA ALA A 64 -10.61 -7.22 14.72
C ALA A 64 -12.00 -6.59 14.87
N ARG A 65 -12.11 -5.26 14.65
CA ARG A 65 -13.39 -4.55 14.67
C ARG A 65 -14.34 -4.99 13.55
N LEU A 66 -13.78 -5.18 12.35
CA LEU A 66 -14.53 -5.62 11.17
C LEU A 66 -14.90 -7.11 11.24
N GLY A 67 -14.22 -7.90 12.08
CA GLY A 67 -14.45 -9.31 12.24
C GLY A 67 -14.12 -10.13 10.98
N ASN A 68 -14.79 -11.26 10.81
CA ASN A 68 -14.57 -12.13 9.67
C ASN A 68 -15.11 -11.49 8.37
N PRO A 69 -14.29 -11.40 7.29
CA PRO A 69 -14.71 -10.78 6.03
C PRO A 69 -15.96 -11.41 5.40
N ALA A 70 -16.12 -12.72 5.47
CA ALA A 70 -17.29 -13.39 4.89
C ALA A 70 -18.57 -13.06 5.67
N SER A 71 -18.49 -12.95 7.00
CA SER A 71 -19.61 -12.48 7.83
C SER A 71 -19.95 -11.03 7.53
N LEU A 72 -18.95 -10.14 7.53
CA LEU A 72 -19.13 -8.73 7.20
C LEU A 72 -19.79 -8.54 5.83
N CYS A 73 -19.33 -9.26 4.80
CA CYS A 73 -19.96 -9.21 3.48
C CYS A 73 -21.42 -9.68 3.49
N ARG A 74 -21.78 -10.68 4.31
CA ARG A 74 -23.19 -11.09 4.47
C ARG A 74 -24.01 -10.00 5.16
N ASP A 75 -23.45 -9.35 6.18
CA ASP A 75 -24.12 -8.29 6.94
C ASP A 75 -24.38 -7.06 6.06
N ILE A 76 -23.39 -6.62 5.29
CA ILE A 76 -23.52 -5.54 4.31
C ILE A 76 -24.59 -5.87 3.27
N ARG A 77 -24.54 -7.07 2.65
CA ARG A 77 -25.53 -7.47 1.62
C ARG A 77 -26.95 -7.61 2.17
N ALA A 78 -27.09 -7.87 3.47
CA ALA A 78 -28.39 -7.96 4.13
C ALA A 78 -28.89 -6.59 4.63
N GLY A 79 -28.19 -5.50 4.32
CA GLY A 79 -28.54 -4.14 4.74
C GLY A 79 -28.34 -3.85 6.23
N ARG A 80 -27.64 -4.73 6.97
CA ARG A 80 -27.38 -4.53 8.41
C ARG A 80 -26.39 -3.40 8.68
N CYS A 81 -25.63 -3.01 7.67
CA CYS A 81 -24.64 -1.93 7.71
C CYS A 81 -25.06 -0.72 6.87
N ASP A 82 -26.36 -0.53 6.59
CA ASP A 82 -26.86 0.61 5.80
C ASP A 82 -27.05 1.86 6.68
N PRO A 83 -27.06 3.08 6.11
CA PRO A 83 -27.28 4.31 6.87
C PRO A 83 -28.53 4.24 7.76
N GLY A 84 -28.38 4.60 9.03
CA GLY A 84 -29.44 4.53 10.03
C GLY A 84 -29.53 3.22 10.79
N THR A 85 -28.75 2.19 10.44
CA THR A 85 -28.62 1.00 11.28
C THR A 85 -27.59 1.22 12.41
N PRO A 86 -27.72 0.49 13.53
CA PRO A 86 -26.75 0.61 14.64
C PRO A 86 -25.30 0.29 14.26
N MET A 87 -25.09 -0.55 13.24
CA MET A 87 -23.75 -1.00 12.83
C MET A 87 -23.08 -0.07 11.80
N TYR A 88 -23.83 0.85 11.20
CA TYR A 88 -23.34 1.67 10.07
C TYR A 88 -22.08 2.47 10.40
N GLU A 89 -22.15 3.34 11.40
CA GLU A 89 -21.07 4.29 11.71
C GLU A 89 -19.75 3.60 12.02
N GLU A 90 -19.80 2.57 12.86
CA GLU A 90 -18.60 1.81 13.25
C GLU A 90 -18.02 1.05 12.05
N THR A 91 -18.87 0.39 11.26
CA THR A 91 -18.44 -0.39 10.09
C THR A 91 -17.84 0.53 9.01
N ALA A 92 -18.53 1.63 8.70
CA ALA A 92 -18.10 2.60 7.70
C ALA A 92 -16.78 3.26 8.10
N SER A 93 -16.65 3.69 9.35
CA SER A 93 -15.41 4.28 9.88
C SER A 93 -14.23 3.31 9.82
N ALA A 94 -14.43 2.05 10.24
CA ALA A 94 -13.38 1.04 10.20
C ALA A 94 -12.96 0.68 8.76
N LEU A 95 -13.92 0.54 7.84
CA LEU A 95 -13.65 0.28 6.42
C LEU A 95 -12.92 1.45 5.76
N LEU A 96 -13.32 2.69 6.04
CA LEU A 96 -12.68 3.89 5.51
C LEU A 96 -11.22 3.97 5.98
N ARG A 97 -10.97 3.84 7.28
CA ARG A 97 -9.61 3.87 7.83
C ARG A 97 -8.72 2.77 7.27
N LEU A 98 -9.27 1.57 7.09
CA LEU A 98 -8.55 0.46 6.46
C LEU A 98 -8.23 0.76 4.99
N ALA A 99 -9.20 1.27 4.23
CA ALA A 99 -9.03 1.65 2.84
C ALA A 99 -7.96 2.74 2.68
N GLU A 100 -8.02 3.79 3.50
CA GLU A 100 -7.02 4.86 3.51
C GLU A 100 -5.62 4.34 3.80
N ALA A 101 -5.49 3.46 4.80
CA ALA A 101 -4.21 2.86 5.14
C ALA A 101 -3.61 2.05 3.99
N ARG A 102 -4.45 1.29 3.26
CA ARG A 102 -4.03 0.57 2.06
C ARG A 102 -3.68 1.51 0.91
N CYS A 103 -4.48 2.55 0.69
CA CYS A 103 -4.27 3.53 -0.37
C CYS A 103 -2.96 4.30 -0.20
N ARG A 104 -2.56 4.68 1.02
CA ARG A 104 -1.26 5.34 1.27
C ARG A 104 -0.07 4.55 0.69
N ILE A 105 -0.17 3.22 0.64
CA ILE A 105 0.88 2.34 0.12
C ILE A 105 0.66 2.07 -1.38
N SER A 106 -0.52 1.58 -1.76
CA SER A 106 -0.73 1.04 -3.12
C SER A 106 -1.21 2.06 -4.13
N ALA A 107 -1.90 3.11 -3.69
CA ALA A 107 -2.56 4.09 -4.56
C ALA A 107 -2.70 5.46 -3.88
N PRO A 108 -1.60 6.15 -3.53
CA PRO A 108 -1.65 7.39 -2.74
C PRO A 108 -2.43 8.50 -3.44
N LYS A 109 -2.44 8.53 -4.77
CA LYS A 109 -3.23 9.48 -5.58
C LYS A 109 -4.76 9.38 -5.35
N ALA A 110 -5.24 8.27 -4.78
CA ALA A 110 -6.66 8.11 -4.46
C ALA A 110 -7.10 8.90 -3.21
N LEU A 111 -6.16 9.49 -2.46
CA LEU A 111 -6.42 10.19 -1.20
C LEU A 111 -6.50 11.72 -1.36
N GLY A 112 -6.32 12.26 -2.56
CA GLY A 112 -6.18 13.69 -2.83
C GLY A 112 -4.74 14.06 -3.18
#